data_AF-A0A925RNM3-F1
#
_entry.id   AF-A0A925RNM3-F1
#
_cell.length_a   1.000
_cell.length_b   1.000
_cell.length_c   1.000
_cell.angle_alpha   90.00
_cell.angle_beta   90.00
_cell.angle_gamma   90.00
#
_symmetry.space_group_name_H-M   'P 1'
#
loop_
_entity.id
_entity.type
_entity.pdbx_description
1 polymer ?
#
loop_
_entity_poly.entity_id
_entity_poly.type
_entity_poly.pdbx_seq_one_letter_code
_entity_poly.pdbx_strand_id
1 'polypeptide(L)'
;MAVSAPRSTPERVLAVIAERKLSLELGTLDICFLVALHVHGDSAGLSSFTEAQLEDVFAQASAVVQPEADQLRRRATHAIQRLRDQRLLARVDGQGVVRTGEFALSRLATSIVLFFLEEDVLTRETLGLLTSSLRAAITSVLDAARRAVTPAAWQDGVVGPLRVTISELIAGIERRQRGLDLQQEDFQGEIRRLLEADWFGAIDRCQDLLESTSATLRELNEVLLRDSSVLLALLQDIEDLAVAAGETDGEAAAHRLMDQVDRITAWGSARQRAWSEYFQYVHRYLRDVVRLDPTRALMQRLRDQLAGAGRRFALAYADASPIRILRTVAALPD
;
A
#
# COMPACT_ATOMS: atom_id res chain seq x y z
N MET A 1 -32.30 21.91 13.23
CA MET A 1 -31.09 22.35 12.51
C MET A 1 -29.89 21.66 13.15
N ALA A 2 -29.48 20.51 12.60
CA ALA A 2 -28.32 19.78 13.09
C ALA A 2 -27.05 20.52 12.68
N VAL A 3 -26.24 20.92 13.65
CA VAL A 3 -24.92 21.51 13.43
C VAL A 3 -24.02 20.39 12.91
N SER A 4 -23.85 20.34 11.59
CA SER A 4 -22.81 19.55 10.94
C SER A 4 -21.46 19.96 11.54
N ALA A 5 -20.73 19.01 12.13
CA ALA A 5 -19.39 19.26 12.63
C ALA A 5 -18.55 19.88 11.49
N PRO A 6 -17.81 20.98 11.73
CA PRO A 6 -17.05 21.61 10.68
C PRO A 6 -16.01 20.62 10.14
N ARG A 7 -16.11 20.28 8.85
CA ARG A 7 -15.05 19.55 8.13
C ARG A 7 -13.73 20.23 8.47
N SER A 8 -12.85 19.56 9.20
CA SER A 8 -11.57 20.15 9.60
C SER A 8 -10.81 20.49 8.33
N THR A 9 -10.58 21.78 8.09
CA THR A 9 -9.79 22.23 6.95
C THR A 9 -8.40 21.57 6.99
N PRO A 10 -7.82 21.17 5.85
CA PRO A 10 -6.49 20.54 5.80
C PRO A 10 -5.45 21.32 6.61
N GLU A 11 -5.49 22.65 6.54
CA GLU A 11 -4.63 23.57 7.29
C GLU A 11 -4.72 23.39 8.82
N ARG A 12 -5.92 23.19 9.36
CA ARG A 12 -6.12 22.98 10.80
C ARG A 12 -5.58 21.63 11.25
N VAL A 13 -5.75 20.58 10.43
CA VAL A 13 -5.16 19.27 10.71
C VAL A 13 -3.64 19.36 10.68
N LEU A 14 -3.08 20.03 9.68
CA LEU A 14 -1.63 20.24 9.56
C LEU A 14 -1.05 21.03 10.73
N ALA A 15 -1.71 22.11 11.17
CA ALA A 15 -1.29 22.90 12.33
C ALA A 15 -1.24 22.05 13.62
N VAL A 16 -2.28 21.25 13.87
CA VAL A 16 -2.35 20.34 15.04
C VAL A 16 -1.24 19.29 15.00
N ILE A 17 -0.88 18.77 13.82
CA ILE A 17 0.21 17.81 13.67
C ILE A 17 1.58 18.49 13.82
N ALA A 18 1.77 19.68 13.26
CA ALA A 18 3.01 20.44 13.35
C ALA A 18 3.35 20.83 14.81
N GLU A 19 2.34 21.24 15.60
CA GLU A 19 2.51 21.53 17.03
C GLU A 19 2.99 20.31 17.83
N ARG A 20 2.59 19.10 17.42
CA ARG A 20 2.97 17.85 18.09
C ARG A 20 4.42 17.44 17.83
N LYS A 21 5.10 18.05 16.86
CA LYS A 21 6.51 17.78 16.49
C LYS A 21 6.83 16.28 16.43
N LEU A 22 5.92 15.52 15.80
CA LEU A 22 6.07 14.06 15.69
C LEU A 22 7.29 13.73 14.82
N SER A 23 8.17 12.85 15.31
CA SER A 23 9.27 12.28 14.53
C SER A 23 9.18 10.76 14.55
N LEU A 24 9.59 10.15 13.43
CA LEU A 24 9.71 8.71 13.29
C LEU A 24 11.09 8.40 12.69
N GLU A 25 11.97 7.84 13.50
CA GLU A 25 13.35 7.48 13.15
C GLU A 25 13.59 6.03 13.57
N LEU A 26 13.65 5.15 12.58
CA LEU A 26 13.84 3.71 12.77
C LEU A 26 14.98 3.21 11.91
N GLY A 27 16.04 2.71 12.56
CA GLY A 27 17.07 1.94 11.89
C GLY A 27 16.72 0.45 11.80
N THR A 28 17.51 -0.33 11.06
CA THR A 28 17.33 -1.79 10.95
C THR A 28 17.25 -2.48 12.31
N LEU A 29 18.09 -2.07 13.28
CA LEU A 29 18.05 -2.61 14.63
C LEU A 29 16.73 -2.34 15.36
N ASP A 30 16.16 -1.15 15.18
CA ASP A 30 14.87 -0.80 15.81
C ASP A 30 13.74 -1.64 15.23
N ILE A 31 13.75 -1.85 13.91
CA ILE A 31 12.77 -2.71 13.22
C ILE A 31 12.90 -4.15 13.72
N CYS A 32 14.10 -4.71 13.72
CA CYS A 32 14.34 -6.07 14.23
C CYS A 32 13.93 -6.21 15.70
N PHE A 33 14.17 -5.18 16.53
CA PHE A 33 13.74 -5.19 17.92
C PHE A 33 12.21 -5.19 18.06
N LEU A 34 11.49 -4.35 17.31
CA LEU A 34 10.02 -4.32 17.32
C LEU A 34 9.43 -5.64 16.81
N VAL A 35 10.01 -6.23 15.76
CA VAL A 35 9.63 -7.55 15.23
C VAL A 35 9.84 -8.63 16.28
N ALA A 36 11.00 -8.66 16.94
CA ALA A 36 11.30 -9.64 17.97
C ALA A 36 10.34 -9.53 19.16
N LEU A 37 9.98 -8.30 19.58
CA LEU A 37 8.96 -8.07 20.61
C LEU A 37 7.60 -8.61 20.20
N HIS A 38 7.16 -8.37 18.96
CA HIS A 38 5.87 -8.87 18.49
C HIS A 38 5.83 -10.40 18.46
N VAL A 39 6.84 -11.04 17.87
CA VAL A 39 6.93 -12.50 17.77
C VAL A 39 7.02 -13.16 19.16
N HIS A 40 7.79 -12.57 20.09
CA HIS A 40 7.84 -13.05 21.47
C HIS A 40 6.51 -12.85 22.19
N GLY A 41 5.84 -11.71 21.98
CA GLY A 41 4.53 -11.42 22.56
C GLY A 41 3.50 -12.45 22.16
N ASP A 42 3.41 -12.73 20.85
CA ASP A 42 2.46 -13.69 20.30
C ASP A 42 2.77 -15.13 20.74
N SER A 43 4.04 -15.53 20.73
CA SER A 43 4.45 -16.89 21.11
C SER A 43 4.27 -17.18 22.60
N ALA A 44 4.46 -16.16 23.46
CA ALA A 44 4.36 -16.30 24.90
C ALA A 44 3.00 -15.86 25.47
N GLY A 45 2.07 -15.37 24.63
CA GLY A 45 0.79 -14.82 25.06
C GLY A 45 0.92 -13.57 25.95
N LEU A 46 1.99 -12.79 25.75
CA LEU A 46 2.27 -11.59 26.54
C LEU A 46 1.66 -10.36 25.87
N SER A 47 0.87 -9.60 26.62
CA SER A 47 0.34 -8.30 26.18
C SER A 47 1.25 -7.12 26.53
N SER A 48 2.23 -7.34 27.40
CA SER A 48 3.22 -6.33 27.81
C SER A 48 4.54 -6.98 28.27
N PHE A 49 5.58 -6.15 28.35
CA PHE A 49 6.95 -6.52 28.66
C PHE A 49 7.49 -5.66 29.80
N THR A 50 8.17 -6.29 30.74
CA THR A 50 8.99 -5.61 31.74
C THR A 50 10.26 -5.04 31.10
N GLU A 51 10.91 -4.09 31.77
CA GLU A 51 12.17 -3.50 31.29
C GLU A 51 13.27 -4.55 31.09
N ALA A 52 13.36 -5.56 31.97
CA ALA A 52 14.30 -6.68 31.79
C ALA A 52 14.02 -7.49 30.52
N GLN A 53 12.74 -7.80 30.25
CA GLN A 53 12.36 -8.48 29.01
C GLN A 53 12.64 -7.64 27.77
N LEU A 54 12.46 -6.32 27.83
CA LEU A 54 12.84 -5.42 26.74
C LEU A 54 14.35 -5.43 26.50
N GLU A 55 15.17 -5.41 27.56
CA GLU A 55 16.64 -5.51 27.46
C GLU A 55 17.07 -6.85 26.84
N ASP A 56 16.45 -7.96 27.25
CA ASP A 56 16.74 -9.30 26.73
C ASP A 56 16.37 -9.42 25.24
N VAL A 57 15.18 -8.97 24.85
CA VAL A 57 14.75 -9.01 23.44
C VAL A 57 15.59 -8.06 22.58
N PHE A 58 16.00 -6.91 23.12
CA PHE A 58 16.92 -6.01 22.43
C PHE A 58 18.29 -6.67 22.20
N ALA A 59 18.81 -7.40 23.19
CA ALA A 59 20.07 -8.11 23.06
C ALA A 59 19.99 -9.18 21.95
N GLN A 60 18.87 -9.90 21.84
CA GLN A 60 18.64 -10.86 20.75
C GLN A 60 18.65 -10.16 19.38
N ALA A 61 17.91 -9.06 19.23
CA ALA A 61 17.89 -8.29 17.98
C ALA A 61 19.27 -7.71 17.62
N SER A 62 20.01 -7.23 18.63
CA SER A 62 21.37 -6.73 18.43
C SER A 62 22.34 -7.84 18.01
N ALA A 63 22.22 -9.05 18.56
CA ALA A 63 23.08 -10.16 18.17
C ALA A 63 22.95 -10.52 16.68
N VAL A 64 21.76 -10.32 16.09
CA VAL A 64 21.51 -10.55 14.66
C VAL A 64 22.06 -9.42 13.78
N VAL A 65 21.79 -8.16 14.15
CA VAL A 65 22.10 -7.01 13.29
C VAL A 65 23.54 -6.51 13.49
N GLN A 66 24.05 -6.56 14.73
CA GLN A 66 25.33 -6.01 15.14
C GLN A 66 25.97 -6.90 16.23
N PRO A 67 26.52 -8.08 15.87
CA PRO A 67 27.02 -9.08 16.82
C PRO A 67 28.20 -8.60 17.67
N GLU A 68 29.00 -7.66 17.19
CA GLU A 68 30.16 -7.08 17.92
C GLU A 68 29.78 -5.85 18.77
N ALA A 69 28.49 -5.70 19.10
CA ALA A 69 27.99 -4.56 19.84
C ALA A 69 28.38 -4.59 21.32
N ASP A 70 29.18 -3.60 21.74
CA ASP A 70 29.44 -3.33 23.15
C ASP A 70 28.31 -2.51 23.83
N GLN A 71 28.34 -2.48 25.17
CA GLN A 71 27.46 -1.65 26.01
C GLN A 71 25.96 -1.88 25.74
N LEU A 72 25.56 -3.13 25.46
CA LEU A 72 24.20 -3.52 25.08
C LEU A 72 23.12 -2.93 25.98
N ARG A 73 23.32 -2.98 27.30
CA ARG A 73 22.35 -2.45 28.27
C ARG A 73 22.08 -0.95 28.08
N ARG A 74 23.14 -0.14 27.97
CA ARG A 74 23.02 1.31 27.74
C ARG A 74 22.32 1.59 26.41
N ARG A 75 22.65 0.80 25.37
CA ARG A 75 22.02 0.91 24.05
C ARG A 75 20.55 0.54 24.08
N ALA A 76 20.17 -0.52 24.81
CA ALA A 76 18.80 -0.92 25.02
C ALA A 76 18.00 0.19 25.69
N THR A 77 18.52 0.79 26.78
CA THR A 77 17.87 1.93 27.44
C THR A 77 17.63 3.09 26.48
N HIS A 78 18.63 3.46 25.66
CA HIS A 78 18.47 4.53 24.67
C HIS A 78 17.45 4.17 23.57
N ALA A 79 17.45 2.93 23.08
CA ALA A 79 16.49 2.47 22.07
C ALA A 79 15.06 2.46 22.63
N ILE A 80 14.84 1.90 23.82
CA ILE A 80 13.54 1.88 24.50
C ILE A 80 13.04 3.31 24.72
N GLN A 81 13.88 4.22 25.21
CA GLN A 81 13.50 5.62 25.41
C GLN A 81 13.12 6.28 24.08
N ARG A 82 13.91 6.11 23.02
CA ARG A 82 13.62 6.64 21.69
C ARG A 82 12.30 6.11 21.13
N LEU A 83 12.06 4.80 21.22
CA LEU A 83 10.83 4.17 20.76
C LEU A 83 9.60 4.67 21.55
N ARG A 84 9.76 4.97 22.85
CA ARG A 84 8.70 5.59 23.65
C ARG A 84 8.43 7.03 23.23
N ASP A 85 9.48 7.82 23.00
CA ASP A 85 9.36 9.22 22.55
C ASP A 85 8.65 9.31 21.18
N GLN A 86 8.88 8.32 20.30
CA GLN A 86 8.20 8.17 19.01
C GLN A 86 6.84 7.45 19.09
N ARG A 87 6.33 7.18 20.30
CA ARG A 87 5.05 6.50 20.58
C ARG A 87 4.92 5.09 20.01
N LEU A 88 6.03 4.40 19.80
CA LEU A 88 6.06 3.00 19.35
C LEU A 88 5.90 2.03 20.51
N LEU A 89 6.47 2.37 21.67
CA LEU A 89 6.23 1.69 22.95
C LEU A 89 5.37 2.55 23.87
N ALA A 90 4.31 1.95 24.43
CA ALA A 90 3.45 2.58 25.40
C ALA A 90 3.64 1.93 26.77
N ARG A 91 3.75 2.74 27.82
CA ARG A 91 3.74 2.27 29.20
C ARG A 91 2.28 1.97 29.59
N VAL A 92 2.00 0.76 30.08
CA VAL A 92 0.63 0.24 30.29
C VAL A 92 0.26 0.15 31.77
N ASP A 93 1.23 0.20 32.69
CA ASP A 93 0.96 0.15 34.12
C ASP A 93 0.34 1.47 34.62
N GLY A 94 -0.84 1.38 35.24
CA GLY A 94 -1.58 2.52 35.81
C GLY A 94 -0.96 3.12 37.09
N GLN A 95 0.28 2.78 37.44
CA GLN A 95 0.89 3.08 38.74
C GLN A 95 2.18 3.94 38.66
N GLY A 96 2.24 4.81 37.66
CA GLY A 96 3.15 5.97 37.51
C GLY A 96 4.38 6.05 38.43
N VAL A 97 5.57 6.02 37.79
CA VAL A 97 6.90 6.42 38.31
C VAL A 97 7.48 5.61 39.48
N VAL A 98 6.66 5.00 40.35
CA VAL A 98 7.13 4.37 41.60
C VAL A 98 7.61 2.92 41.41
N ARG A 99 7.19 2.24 40.34
CA ARG A 99 7.61 0.85 40.01
C ARG A 99 8.22 0.73 38.61
N THR A 100 8.96 -0.36 38.42
CA THR A 100 9.39 -0.83 37.08
C THR A 100 8.15 -0.94 36.18
N GLY A 101 8.18 -0.24 35.05
CA GLY A 101 7.03 -0.15 34.15
C GLY A 101 6.86 -1.40 33.29
N GLU A 102 5.61 -1.63 32.88
CA GLU A 102 5.27 -2.59 31.84
C GLU A 102 4.99 -1.84 30.53
N PHE A 103 5.49 -2.37 29.42
CA PHE A 103 5.46 -1.72 28.12
C PHE A 103 4.81 -2.62 27.07
N ALA A 104 3.95 -2.06 26.24
CA ALA A 104 3.36 -2.76 25.10
C ALA A 104 3.70 -2.05 23.79
N LEU A 105 3.67 -2.80 22.70
CA LEU A 105 3.68 -2.22 21.36
C LEU A 105 2.41 -1.39 21.18
N SER A 106 2.59 -0.14 20.72
CA SER A 106 1.47 0.70 20.29
C SER A 106 0.85 0.16 19.00
N ARG A 107 -0.35 0.62 18.65
CA ARG A 107 -0.95 0.34 17.34
C ARG A 107 -0.04 0.74 16.18
N LEU A 108 0.72 1.84 16.30
CA LEU A 108 1.66 2.27 15.26
C LEU A 108 2.80 1.26 15.10
N ALA A 109 3.39 0.81 16.20
CA ALA A 109 4.46 -0.19 16.17
C ALA A 109 3.96 -1.53 15.63
N THR A 110 2.80 -1.99 16.09
CA THR A 110 2.18 -3.21 15.57
C THR A 110 1.92 -3.10 14.07
N SER A 111 1.39 -1.97 13.57
CA SER A 111 1.20 -1.77 12.13
C SER A 111 2.52 -1.76 11.33
N ILE A 112 3.60 -1.17 11.86
CA ILE A 112 4.92 -1.22 11.22
C ILE A 112 5.45 -2.65 11.19
N VAL A 113 5.31 -3.40 12.29
CA VAL A 113 5.78 -4.79 12.35
C VAL A 113 4.98 -5.69 11.42
N LEU A 114 3.65 -5.61 11.45
CA LEU A 114 2.79 -6.40 10.58
C LEU A 114 3.03 -6.07 9.11
N PHE A 115 3.36 -4.82 8.75
CA PHE A 115 3.76 -4.48 7.38
C PHE A 115 4.96 -5.29 6.88
N PHE A 116 5.91 -5.66 7.75
CA PHE A 116 7.07 -6.46 7.39
C PHE A 116 6.89 -7.97 7.58
N LEU A 117 5.89 -8.41 8.35
CA LEU A 117 5.67 -9.83 8.67
C LEU A 117 4.48 -10.44 7.95
N GLU A 118 3.42 -9.68 7.72
CA GLU A 118 2.24 -10.14 6.99
C GLU A 118 2.51 -10.07 5.50
N GLU A 119 2.54 -11.23 4.85
CA GLU A 119 2.38 -11.28 3.40
C GLU A 119 0.89 -11.08 3.08
N ASP A 120 0.50 -9.83 2.83
CA ASP A 120 -0.84 -9.47 2.34
C ASP A 120 -1.01 -9.90 0.87
N VAL A 121 -0.86 -11.19 0.58
CA VAL A 121 -0.99 -11.75 -0.77
C VAL A 121 -2.45 -11.76 -1.16
N LEU A 122 -2.79 -10.93 -2.16
CA LEU A 122 -4.10 -10.96 -2.77
C LEU A 122 -4.16 -12.06 -3.82
N THR A 123 -4.73 -13.21 -3.46
CA THR A 123 -5.02 -14.30 -4.40
C THR A 123 -6.49 -14.27 -4.84
N ARG A 124 -6.80 -14.98 -5.94
CA ARG A 124 -8.17 -15.17 -6.40
C ARG A 124 -9.07 -15.80 -5.32
N GLU A 125 -8.54 -16.78 -4.60
CA GLU A 125 -9.26 -17.48 -3.53
C GLU A 125 -9.53 -16.54 -2.35
N THR A 126 -8.49 -15.87 -1.84
CA THR A 126 -8.61 -14.92 -0.73
C THR A 126 -9.57 -13.79 -1.06
N LEU A 127 -9.48 -13.23 -2.28
CA LEU A 127 -10.40 -12.21 -2.74
C LEU A 127 -11.85 -12.73 -2.79
N GLY A 128 -12.07 -13.91 -3.37
CA GLY A 128 -13.40 -14.53 -3.44
C GLY A 128 -14.02 -14.81 -2.07
N LEU A 129 -13.20 -15.20 -1.09
CA LEU A 129 -13.64 -15.36 0.30
C LEU A 129 -14.04 -14.01 0.91
N LEU A 130 -13.21 -12.98 0.76
CA LEU A 130 -13.48 -11.65 1.29
C LEU A 130 -14.75 -11.03 0.69
N THR A 131 -14.93 -11.10 -0.64
CA THR A 131 -16.13 -10.57 -1.30
C THR A 131 -17.38 -11.36 -0.94
N SER A 132 -17.27 -12.68 -0.75
CA SER A 132 -18.38 -13.52 -0.27
C SER A 132 -18.78 -13.17 1.16
N SER A 133 -17.82 -13.01 2.08
CA SER A 133 -18.06 -12.58 3.46
C SER A 133 -18.67 -11.18 3.52
N LEU A 134 -18.15 -10.25 2.70
CA LEU A 134 -18.70 -8.89 2.58
C LEU A 134 -20.15 -8.93 2.09
N ARG A 135 -20.45 -9.71 1.05
CA ARG A 135 -21.82 -9.89 0.56
C ARG A 135 -22.75 -10.41 1.64
N ALA A 136 -22.36 -11.46 2.36
CA ALA A 136 -23.18 -12.03 3.42
C ALA A 136 -23.47 -11.02 4.54
N ALA A 137 -22.45 -10.23 4.92
CA ALA A 137 -22.60 -9.18 5.91
C ALA A 137 -23.55 -8.06 5.44
N ILE A 138 -23.43 -7.60 4.19
CA ILE A 138 -24.34 -6.58 3.62
C ILE A 138 -25.77 -7.12 3.51
N THR A 139 -25.96 -8.38 3.08
CA THR A 139 -27.30 -9.00 3.07
C THR A 139 -27.94 -9.02 4.46
N SER A 140 -27.16 -9.33 5.50
CA SER A 140 -27.67 -9.29 6.88
C SER A 140 -28.11 -7.87 7.29
N VAL A 141 -27.35 -6.86 6.89
CA VAL A 141 -27.70 -5.45 7.12
C VAL A 141 -28.94 -5.03 6.34
N LEU A 142 -29.09 -5.46 5.08
CA LEU A 142 -30.28 -5.22 4.28
C LEU A 142 -31.54 -5.83 4.91
N ASP A 143 -31.43 -7.06 5.42
CA ASP A 143 -32.54 -7.69 6.13
C ASP A 143 -32.89 -6.96 7.44
N ALA A 144 -31.91 -6.39 8.14
CA ALA A 144 -32.16 -5.52 9.29
C ALA A 144 -32.85 -4.21 8.87
N ALA A 145 -32.39 -3.56 7.80
CA ALA A 145 -32.98 -2.34 7.25
C ALA A 145 -34.46 -2.53 6.87
N ARG A 146 -34.81 -3.66 6.25
CA ARG A 146 -36.21 -4.01 5.90
C ARG A 146 -37.14 -4.12 7.11
N ARG A 147 -36.61 -4.44 8.30
CA ARG A 147 -37.38 -4.60 9.55
C ARG A 147 -37.26 -3.39 10.47
N ALA A 148 -36.39 -2.43 10.17
CA ALA A 148 -36.10 -1.31 11.04
C ALA A 148 -37.25 -0.29 10.99
N VAL A 149 -37.98 -0.19 12.10
CA VAL A 149 -39.11 0.75 12.27
C VAL A 149 -38.83 1.84 13.29
N THR A 150 -37.74 1.72 14.06
CA THR A 150 -37.34 2.69 15.08
C THR A 150 -35.95 3.25 14.77
N PRO A 151 -35.64 4.49 15.19
CA PRO A 151 -34.29 5.05 15.02
C PRO A 151 -33.20 4.22 15.68
N ALA A 152 -33.48 3.57 16.82
CA ALA A 152 -32.54 2.68 17.48
C ALA A 152 -32.26 1.41 16.65
N ALA A 153 -33.30 0.82 16.03
CA ALA A 153 -33.11 -0.32 15.14
C ALA A 153 -32.29 0.03 13.89
N TRP A 154 -32.44 1.26 13.37
CA TRP A 154 -31.59 1.78 12.29
C TRP A 154 -30.14 1.96 12.73
N GLN A 155 -29.91 2.57 13.89
CA GLN A 155 -28.55 2.77 14.40
C GLN A 155 -27.82 1.47 14.67
N ASP A 156 -28.45 0.55 15.41
CA ASP A 156 -27.80 -0.69 15.85
C ASP A 156 -27.75 -1.74 14.73
N GLY A 157 -28.79 -1.82 13.89
CA GLY A 157 -28.94 -2.85 12.86
C GLY A 157 -28.39 -2.47 11.49
N VAL A 158 -28.23 -1.16 11.21
CA VAL A 158 -27.81 -0.67 9.90
C VAL A 158 -26.59 0.25 10.00
N VAL A 159 -26.72 1.40 10.64
CA VAL A 159 -25.68 2.44 10.63
C VAL A 159 -24.38 1.94 11.28
N GLY A 160 -24.47 1.32 12.45
CA GLY A 160 -23.34 0.73 13.16
C GLY A 160 -22.61 -0.34 12.33
N PRO A 161 -23.31 -1.39 11.87
CA PRO A 161 -22.73 -2.41 11.00
C PRO A 161 -22.10 -1.86 9.72
N LEU A 162 -22.74 -0.90 9.03
CA LEU A 162 -22.16 -0.26 7.84
C LEU A 162 -20.85 0.48 8.18
N ARG A 163 -20.84 1.29 9.24
CA ARG A 163 -19.70 2.13 9.62
C ARG A 163 -18.53 1.35 10.22
N VAL A 164 -18.79 0.19 10.81
CA VAL A 164 -17.76 -0.61 11.49
C VAL A 164 -17.48 -1.87 10.69
N THR A 165 -18.40 -2.82 10.68
CA THR A 165 -18.15 -4.16 10.12
C THR A 165 -17.93 -4.13 8.61
N ILE A 166 -18.84 -3.50 7.86
CA ILE A 166 -18.73 -3.46 6.38
C ILE A 166 -17.52 -2.62 5.96
N SER A 167 -17.31 -1.48 6.62
CA SER A 167 -16.15 -0.61 6.39
C SER A 167 -14.82 -1.34 6.62
N GLU A 168 -14.68 -2.11 7.70
CA GLU A 168 -13.46 -2.88 7.99
C GLU A 168 -13.21 -4.03 6.99
N LEU A 169 -14.27 -4.70 6.53
CA LEU A 169 -14.15 -5.75 5.50
C LEU A 169 -13.67 -5.17 4.16
N ILE A 170 -14.21 -4.03 3.75
CA ILE A 170 -13.77 -3.30 2.55
C ILE A 170 -12.33 -2.82 2.72
N ALA A 171 -11.97 -2.22 3.85
CA ALA A 171 -10.60 -1.80 4.14
C ALA A 171 -9.61 -2.99 4.13
N GLY A 172 -10.06 -4.18 4.53
CA GLY A 172 -9.29 -5.43 4.43
C GLY A 172 -8.99 -5.86 2.99
N ILE A 173 -9.89 -5.59 2.05
CA ILE A 173 -9.67 -5.79 0.61
C ILE A 173 -8.70 -4.73 0.07
N GLU A 174 -8.93 -3.45 0.40
CA GLU A 174 -8.05 -2.34 -0.02
C GLU A 174 -6.60 -2.59 0.43
N ARG A 175 -6.36 -3.02 1.69
CA ARG A 175 -5.01 -3.34 2.18
C ARG A 175 -4.29 -4.38 1.32
N ARG A 176 -4.96 -5.47 0.97
CA ARG A 176 -4.39 -6.53 0.12
C ARG A 176 -4.18 -6.08 -1.33
N GLN A 177 -5.02 -5.20 -1.86
CA GLN A 177 -4.77 -4.56 -3.16
C GLN A 177 -3.46 -3.75 -3.14
N ARG A 178 -3.17 -3.04 -2.04
CA ARG A 178 -1.89 -2.35 -1.85
C ARG A 178 -0.72 -3.33 -1.68
N GLY A 179 -0.94 -4.47 -1.04
CA GLY A 179 0.03 -5.57 -1.00
C GLY A 179 0.40 -6.04 -2.42
N LEU A 180 -0.58 -6.25 -3.29
CA LEU A 180 -0.32 -6.61 -4.69
C LEU A 180 0.39 -5.50 -5.48
N ASP A 181 0.11 -4.22 -5.18
CA ASP A 181 0.82 -3.10 -5.80
C ASP A 181 2.34 -3.16 -5.47
N LEU A 182 2.70 -3.47 -4.23
CA LEU A 182 4.11 -3.65 -3.82
C LEU A 182 4.73 -4.88 -4.49
N GLN A 183 4.01 -6.00 -4.54
CA GLN A 183 4.48 -7.21 -5.23
C GLN A 183 4.76 -6.95 -6.72
N GLN A 184 3.96 -6.11 -7.38
CA GLN A 184 4.23 -5.71 -8.77
C GLN A 184 5.53 -4.92 -8.91
N GLU A 185 5.86 -4.03 -7.97
CA GLU A 185 7.15 -3.33 -7.96
C GLU A 185 8.32 -4.32 -7.78
N ASP A 186 8.15 -5.32 -6.90
CA ASP A 186 9.14 -6.39 -6.70
C ASP A 186 9.34 -7.23 -7.97
N PHE A 187 8.27 -7.55 -8.70
CA PHE A 187 8.38 -8.27 -9.98
C PHE A 187 9.14 -7.46 -11.04
N GLN A 188 8.94 -6.14 -11.10
CA GLN A 188 9.73 -5.29 -11.99
C GLN A 188 11.21 -5.27 -11.58
N GLY A 189 11.48 -5.27 -10.27
CA GLY A 189 12.83 -5.42 -9.71
C GLY A 189 13.47 -6.77 -10.05
N GLU A 190 12.70 -7.86 -10.01
CA GLU A 190 13.16 -9.20 -10.40
C GLU A 190 13.54 -9.27 -11.88
N ILE A 191 12.70 -8.75 -12.78
CA ILE A 191 13.02 -8.68 -14.22
C ILE A 191 14.36 -7.95 -14.45
N ARG A 192 14.59 -6.84 -13.73
CA ARG A 192 15.87 -6.13 -13.80
C ARG A 192 17.04 -7.00 -13.34
N ARG A 193 16.92 -7.65 -12.17
CA ARG A 193 17.98 -8.52 -11.62
C ARG A 193 18.30 -9.70 -12.54
N LEU A 194 17.28 -10.32 -13.13
CA LEU A 194 17.45 -11.40 -14.10
C LEU A 194 18.25 -10.94 -15.33
N LEU A 195 17.88 -9.79 -15.92
CA LEU A 195 18.59 -9.23 -17.07
C LEU A 195 20.01 -8.74 -16.74
N GLU A 196 20.24 -8.27 -15.51
CA GLU A 196 21.57 -7.88 -15.05
C GLU A 196 22.50 -9.09 -14.89
N ALA A 197 21.98 -10.20 -14.36
CA ALA A 197 22.74 -11.42 -14.10
C ALA A 197 23.02 -12.24 -15.38
N ASP A 198 22.00 -12.48 -16.19
CA ASP A 198 22.10 -13.27 -17.42
C ASP A 198 21.22 -12.67 -18.50
N TRP A 199 21.79 -11.71 -19.22
CA TRP A 199 21.09 -10.86 -20.19
C TRP A 199 20.22 -11.64 -21.20
N PHE A 200 20.80 -12.61 -21.91
CA PHE A 200 20.09 -13.35 -22.95
C PHE A 200 19.37 -14.60 -22.40
N GLY A 201 19.98 -15.31 -21.44
CA GLY A 201 19.34 -16.50 -20.84
C GLY A 201 18.20 -16.18 -19.87
N ALA A 202 18.02 -14.91 -19.48
CA ALA A 202 16.88 -14.47 -18.69
C ALA A 202 15.59 -14.22 -19.51
N ILE A 203 15.65 -14.22 -20.85
CA ILE A 203 14.50 -13.83 -21.68
C ILE A 203 13.26 -14.65 -21.34
N ASP A 204 13.35 -15.98 -21.37
CA ASP A 204 12.21 -16.87 -21.14
C ASP A 204 11.65 -16.67 -19.72
N ARG A 205 12.53 -16.57 -18.71
CA ARG A 205 12.13 -16.30 -17.31
C ARG A 205 11.41 -14.95 -17.15
N CYS A 206 11.87 -13.91 -17.86
CA CYS A 206 11.19 -12.62 -17.84
C CYS A 206 9.81 -12.70 -18.50
N GLN A 207 9.68 -13.46 -19.59
CA GLN A 207 8.40 -13.67 -20.26
C GLN A 207 7.43 -14.46 -19.38
N ASP A 208 7.88 -15.52 -18.72
CA ASP A 208 7.07 -16.31 -17.79
C ASP A 208 6.54 -15.45 -16.62
N LEU A 209 7.40 -14.61 -16.03
CA LEU A 209 6.99 -13.67 -14.98
C LEU A 209 5.93 -12.68 -15.50
N LEU A 210 6.15 -12.10 -16.68
CA LEU A 210 5.22 -11.17 -17.31
C LEU A 210 3.83 -11.79 -17.57
N GLU A 211 3.81 -13.02 -18.08
CA GLU A 211 2.58 -13.76 -18.37
C GLU A 211 1.85 -14.17 -17.09
N SER A 212 2.57 -14.68 -16.11
CA SER A 212 2.03 -15.08 -14.81
C SER A 212 1.34 -13.90 -14.11
N THR A 213 2.03 -12.76 -13.98
CA THR A 213 1.44 -11.57 -13.36
C THR A 213 0.23 -11.05 -14.15
N SER A 214 0.29 -11.11 -15.50
CA SER A 214 -0.85 -10.72 -16.35
C SER A 214 -2.07 -11.62 -16.10
N ALA A 215 -1.86 -12.93 -15.92
CA ALA A 215 -2.93 -13.87 -15.60
C ALA A 215 -3.54 -13.57 -14.23
N THR A 216 -2.71 -13.37 -13.20
CA THR A 216 -3.17 -13.00 -11.85
C THR A 216 -4.01 -11.72 -11.86
N LEU A 217 -3.54 -10.64 -12.51
CA LEU A 217 -4.30 -9.39 -12.60
C LEU A 217 -5.62 -9.54 -13.37
N ARG A 218 -5.67 -10.46 -14.33
CA ARG A 218 -6.92 -10.79 -15.05
C ARG A 218 -7.93 -11.46 -14.14
N GLU A 219 -7.52 -12.53 -13.49
CA GLU A 219 -8.38 -13.31 -12.59
C GLU A 219 -8.91 -12.47 -11.42
N LEU A 220 -8.06 -11.63 -10.82
CA LEU A 220 -8.48 -10.75 -9.73
C LEU A 220 -9.52 -9.72 -10.19
N ASN A 221 -9.30 -9.08 -11.35
CA ASN A 221 -10.24 -8.10 -11.88
C ASN A 221 -11.58 -8.73 -12.27
N GLU A 222 -11.58 -9.96 -12.78
CA GLU A 222 -12.82 -10.70 -13.06
C GLU A 222 -13.65 -10.94 -11.80
N VAL A 223 -13.02 -11.36 -10.70
CA VAL A 223 -13.69 -11.54 -9.40
C VAL A 223 -14.22 -10.20 -8.89
N LEU A 224 -13.40 -9.13 -8.94
CA LEU A 224 -13.82 -7.79 -8.53
C LEU A 224 -15.04 -7.31 -9.31
N LEU A 225 -15.00 -7.35 -10.64
CA LEU A 225 -16.11 -6.86 -11.47
C LEU A 225 -17.40 -7.64 -11.22
N ARG A 226 -17.31 -8.97 -11.13
CA ARG A 226 -18.48 -9.83 -10.90
C ARG A 226 -19.12 -9.56 -9.53
N ASP A 227 -18.31 -9.45 -8.48
CA ASP A 227 -18.83 -9.36 -7.13
C ASP A 227 -19.24 -7.91 -6.79
N SER A 228 -18.53 -6.90 -7.33
CA SER A 228 -18.84 -5.48 -7.06
C SER A 228 -20.24 -5.08 -7.51
N SER A 229 -20.72 -5.56 -8.66
CA SER A 229 -22.08 -5.25 -9.11
C SER A 229 -23.15 -5.74 -8.13
N VAL A 230 -22.93 -6.90 -7.50
CA VAL A 230 -23.85 -7.44 -6.49
C VAL A 230 -23.78 -6.64 -5.20
N LEU A 231 -22.58 -6.26 -4.76
CA LEU A 231 -22.38 -5.46 -3.55
C LEU A 231 -23.02 -4.07 -3.68
N LEU A 232 -22.83 -3.41 -4.82
CA LEU A 232 -23.43 -2.10 -5.11
C LEU A 232 -24.95 -2.16 -5.12
N ALA A 233 -25.54 -3.18 -5.74
CA ALA A 233 -26.99 -3.36 -5.74
C ALA A 233 -27.56 -3.52 -4.32
N LEU A 234 -26.90 -4.32 -3.47
CA LEU A 234 -27.33 -4.50 -2.07
C LEU A 234 -27.20 -3.21 -1.26
N LEU A 235 -26.15 -2.43 -1.47
CA LEU A 235 -25.96 -1.15 -0.80
C LEU A 235 -26.97 -0.09 -1.28
N GLN A 236 -27.30 -0.08 -2.57
CA GLN A 236 -28.36 0.77 -3.12
C GLN A 236 -29.71 0.44 -2.48
N ASP A 237 -30.07 -0.84 -2.36
CA ASP A 237 -31.30 -1.25 -1.70
C ASP A 237 -31.36 -0.75 -0.24
N ILE A 238 -30.23 -0.74 0.47
CA ILE A 238 -30.14 -0.20 1.84
C ILE A 238 -30.30 1.32 1.84
N GLU A 239 -29.64 2.02 0.92
CA GLU A 239 -29.75 3.47 0.76
C GLU A 239 -31.21 3.88 0.49
N ASP A 240 -31.87 3.22 -0.46
CA ASP A 240 -33.27 3.49 -0.83
C ASP A 240 -34.23 3.28 0.36
N LEU A 241 -34.02 2.23 1.15
CA LEU A 241 -34.80 1.98 2.37
C LEU A 241 -34.55 3.07 3.43
N ALA A 242 -33.30 3.52 3.59
CA ALA A 242 -32.97 4.58 4.52
C ALA A 242 -33.60 5.92 4.10
N VAL A 243 -33.56 6.25 2.80
CA VAL A 243 -34.23 7.43 2.23
C VAL A 243 -35.74 7.36 2.47
N ALA A 244 -36.37 6.21 2.19
CA ALA A 244 -37.80 6.02 2.41
C ALA A 244 -38.20 6.15 3.89
N ALA A 245 -37.32 5.74 4.81
CA ALA A 245 -37.51 5.87 6.26
C ALA A 245 -37.15 7.27 6.81
N GLY A 246 -36.53 8.14 6.00
CA GLY A 246 -36.02 9.45 6.45
C GLY A 246 -34.75 9.38 7.32
N GLU A 247 -34.02 8.26 7.25
CA GLU A 247 -32.83 7.97 8.07
C GLU A 247 -31.55 8.43 7.37
N THR A 248 -31.24 9.73 7.50
CA THR A 248 -30.12 10.38 6.82
C THR A 248 -28.75 9.76 7.13
N ASP A 249 -28.59 9.22 8.34
CA ASP A 249 -27.33 8.59 8.76
C ASP A 249 -27.08 7.25 8.07
N GLY A 250 -28.15 6.51 7.77
CA GLY A 250 -28.14 5.25 7.04
C GLY A 250 -27.86 5.47 5.55
N GLU A 251 -28.58 6.42 4.94
CA GLU A 251 -28.34 6.89 3.56
C GLU A 251 -26.87 7.24 3.36
N ALA A 252 -26.35 8.18 4.18
CA ALA A 252 -24.97 8.62 4.04
C ALA A 252 -23.94 7.52 4.33
N ALA A 253 -24.27 6.52 5.15
CA ALA A 253 -23.39 5.39 5.41
C ALA A 253 -23.34 4.41 4.22
N ALA A 254 -24.49 4.07 3.63
CA ALA A 254 -24.58 3.22 2.46
C ALA A 254 -23.87 3.87 1.26
N HIS A 255 -24.13 5.16 1.00
CA HIS A 255 -23.50 5.92 -0.08
C HIS A 255 -21.96 5.91 0.01
N ARG A 256 -21.41 6.15 1.20
CA ARG A 256 -19.94 6.12 1.41
C ARG A 256 -19.32 4.75 1.13
N LEU A 257 -20.06 3.68 1.36
CA LEU A 257 -19.59 2.32 1.10
C LEU A 257 -19.68 2.00 -0.39
N MET A 258 -20.68 2.50 -1.11
CA MET A 258 -20.75 2.41 -2.57
C MET A 258 -19.54 3.09 -3.20
N ASP A 259 -19.21 4.32 -2.76
CA ASP A 259 -17.99 5.03 -3.18
C ASP A 259 -16.71 4.22 -2.91
N GLN A 260 -16.67 3.46 -1.80
CA GLN A 260 -15.53 2.61 -1.48
C GLN A 260 -15.45 1.39 -2.41
N VAL A 261 -16.58 0.71 -2.66
CA VAL A 261 -16.64 -0.43 -3.58
C VAL A 261 -16.21 0.01 -4.99
N ASP A 262 -16.71 1.15 -5.48
CA ASP A 262 -16.33 1.69 -6.78
C ASP A 262 -14.82 1.95 -6.90
N ARG A 263 -14.17 2.45 -5.83
CA ARG A 263 -12.71 2.63 -5.81
C ARG A 263 -11.95 1.31 -5.89
N ILE A 264 -12.40 0.28 -5.15
CA ILE A 264 -11.82 -1.06 -5.21
C ILE A 264 -11.92 -1.63 -6.63
N THR A 265 -13.07 -1.45 -7.29
CA THR A 265 -13.28 -1.90 -8.68
C THR A 265 -12.40 -1.12 -9.67
N ALA A 266 -12.34 0.21 -9.53
CA ALA A 266 -11.56 1.07 -10.41
C ALA A 266 -10.05 0.76 -10.35
N TRP A 267 -9.54 0.36 -9.18
CA TRP A 267 -8.15 -0.08 -9.02
C TRP A 267 -7.79 -1.21 -9.98
N GLY A 268 -8.63 -2.25 -10.10
CA GLY A 268 -8.35 -3.43 -10.92
C GLY A 268 -8.12 -3.08 -12.39
N SER A 269 -9.02 -2.27 -12.96
CA SER A 269 -8.92 -1.79 -14.34
C SER A 269 -7.73 -0.84 -14.56
N ALA A 270 -7.37 -0.04 -13.55
CA ALA A 270 -6.20 0.83 -13.62
C ALA A 270 -4.89 0.01 -13.62
N ARG A 271 -4.80 -1.04 -12.78
CA ARG A 271 -3.62 -1.91 -12.72
C ARG A 271 -3.44 -2.74 -13.97
N GLN A 272 -4.51 -3.30 -14.55
CA GLN A 272 -4.43 -4.02 -15.81
C GLN A 272 -3.88 -3.16 -16.96
N ARG A 273 -4.30 -1.88 -17.04
CA ARG A 273 -3.80 -0.96 -18.05
C ARG A 273 -2.31 -0.65 -17.85
N ALA A 274 -1.92 -0.27 -16.64
CA ALA A 274 -0.53 0.01 -16.31
C ALA A 274 0.39 -1.20 -16.57
N TRP A 275 -0.06 -2.41 -16.18
CA TRP A 275 0.67 -3.63 -16.45
C TRP A 275 0.77 -3.97 -17.93
N SER A 276 -0.29 -3.74 -18.71
CA SER A 276 -0.27 -3.96 -20.16
C SER A 276 0.73 -3.04 -20.87
N GLU A 277 0.83 -1.78 -20.44
CA GLU A 277 1.85 -0.84 -20.94
C GLU A 277 3.27 -1.31 -20.60
N TYR A 278 3.50 -1.73 -19.36
CA TYR A 278 4.78 -2.28 -18.91
C TYR A 278 5.15 -3.56 -19.68
N PHE A 279 4.20 -4.48 -19.83
CA PHE A 279 4.35 -5.73 -20.58
C PHE A 279 4.81 -5.46 -22.01
N GLN A 280 4.14 -4.55 -22.72
CA GLN A 280 4.51 -4.19 -24.09
C GLN A 280 5.89 -3.53 -24.16
N TYR A 281 6.22 -2.68 -23.19
CA TYR A 281 7.53 -2.05 -23.09
C TYR A 281 8.64 -3.10 -22.91
N VAL A 282 8.49 -4.04 -21.97
CA VAL A 282 9.49 -5.08 -21.71
C VAL A 282 9.60 -6.02 -22.90
N HIS A 283 8.50 -6.49 -23.48
CA HIS A 283 8.56 -7.34 -24.69
C HIS A 283 9.32 -6.66 -25.85
N ARG A 284 9.04 -5.36 -26.07
CA ARG A 284 9.77 -4.57 -27.07
C ARG A 284 11.25 -4.49 -26.73
N TYR A 285 11.59 -4.23 -25.47
CA TYR A 285 12.97 -4.15 -25.01
C TYR A 285 13.72 -5.49 -25.17
N LEU A 286 13.10 -6.61 -24.78
CA LEU A 286 13.68 -7.94 -24.95
C LEU A 286 13.94 -8.23 -26.44
N ARG A 287 13.00 -7.90 -27.31
CA ARG A 287 13.11 -8.12 -28.76
C ARG A 287 14.12 -7.20 -29.44
N ASP A 288 14.06 -5.90 -29.15
CA ASP A 288 14.78 -4.87 -29.92
C ASP A 288 16.14 -4.52 -29.31
N VAL A 289 16.40 -4.88 -28.05
CA VAL A 289 17.68 -4.58 -27.39
C VAL A 289 18.38 -5.88 -27.00
N VAL A 290 17.71 -6.73 -26.22
CA VAL A 290 18.35 -7.92 -25.66
C VAL A 290 18.69 -8.94 -26.74
N ARG A 291 17.75 -9.26 -27.64
CA ARG A 291 17.98 -10.21 -28.73
C ARG A 291 18.92 -9.67 -29.82
N LEU A 292 19.01 -8.35 -30.01
CA LEU A 292 19.95 -7.75 -30.98
C LEU A 292 21.41 -7.79 -30.49
N ASP A 293 21.63 -7.78 -29.18
CA ASP A 293 22.96 -7.85 -28.57
C ASP A 293 23.03 -8.98 -27.52
N PRO A 294 23.00 -10.27 -27.94
CA PRO A 294 22.93 -11.41 -27.01
C PRO A 294 24.10 -11.46 -26.02
N THR A 295 25.26 -10.99 -26.45
CA THR A 295 26.50 -10.99 -25.64
C THR A 295 26.73 -9.68 -24.91
N ARG A 296 25.82 -8.70 -25.04
CA ARG A 296 25.92 -7.35 -24.48
C ARG A 296 27.17 -6.57 -24.94
N ALA A 297 27.81 -7.01 -26.03
CA ALA A 297 29.08 -6.50 -26.51
C ALA A 297 28.94 -5.17 -27.25
N LEU A 298 27.82 -4.92 -27.94
CA LEU A 298 27.54 -3.62 -28.55
C LEU A 298 27.35 -2.55 -27.47
N MET A 299 26.53 -2.84 -26.47
CA MET A 299 26.24 -1.93 -25.37
C MET A 299 27.48 -1.60 -24.56
N GLN A 300 28.31 -2.60 -24.25
CA GLN A 300 29.56 -2.37 -23.52
C GLN A 300 30.51 -1.46 -24.30
N ARG A 301 30.72 -1.74 -25.60
CA ARG A 301 31.57 -0.91 -26.46
C ARG A 301 31.06 0.52 -26.57
N LEU A 302 29.74 0.73 -26.63
CA LEU A 302 29.15 2.06 -26.64
C LEU A 302 29.42 2.80 -25.33
N ARG A 303 29.29 2.13 -24.18
CA ARG A 303 29.61 2.72 -22.87
C ARG A 303 31.08 3.11 -22.78
N ASP A 304 31.99 2.25 -23.25
CA ASP A 304 33.42 2.54 -23.26
C ASP A 304 33.75 3.75 -24.17
N GLN A 305 33.11 3.84 -25.34
CA GLN A 305 33.25 4.99 -26.24
C GLN A 305 32.73 6.29 -25.61
N LEU A 306 31.59 6.25 -24.92
CA LEU A 306 31.04 7.40 -24.20
C LEU A 306 31.92 7.82 -23.01
N ALA A 307 32.61 6.87 -22.37
CA ALA A 307 33.60 7.13 -21.33
C ALA A 307 34.92 7.72 -21.88
N GLY A 308 35.04 7.88 -23.21
CA GLY A 308 36.17 8.53 -23.85
C GLY A 308 37.23 7.58 -24.42
N ALA A 309 36.97 6.26 -24.47
CA ALA A 309 37.91 5.27 -24.99
C ALA A 309 38.06 5.26 -26.53
N GLY A 310 37.71 6.35 -27.23
CA GLY A 310 37.63 6.38 -28.69
C GLY A 310 37.92 7.72 -29.34
N ARG A 311 38.05 7.69 -30.67
CA ARG A 311 38.17 8.91 -31.49
C ARG A 311 36.85 9.66 -31.52
N ARG A 312 36.91 10.99 -31.50
CA ARG A 312 35.73 11.83 -31.68
C ARG A 312 35.20 11.70 -33.11
N PHE A 313 33.90 11.53 -33.24
CA PHE A 313 33.18 11.52 -34.50
C PHE A 313 31.84 12.25 -34.34
N ALA A 314 31.18 12.56 -35.45
CA ALA A 314 29.83 13.12 -35.45
C ALA A 314 28.96 12.34 -36.45
N LEU A 315 27.67 12.20 -36.13
CA LEU A 315 26.69 11.64 -37.06
C LEU A 315 26.31 12.70 -38.09
N ALA A 316 26.33 12.33 -39.37
CA ALA A 316 25.77 13.16 -40.42
C ALA A 316 24.26 12.95 -40.48
N TYR A 317 23.51 14.05 -40.59
CA TYR A 317 22.06 14.02 -40.80
C TYR A 317 21.71 14.92 -41.99
N ALA A 318 20.57 14.67 -42.62
CA ALA A 318 20.09 15.52 -43.70
C ALA A 318 19.59 16.85 -43.12
N ASP A 319 20.30 17.94 -43.42
CA ASP A 319 19.95 19.29 -42.96
C ASP A 319 19.47 20.14 -44.14
N ALA A 320 18.26 19.85 -44.62
CA ALA A 320 17.64 20.64 -45.68
C ALA A 320 17.28 22.03 -45.14
N SER A 321 17.69 23.09 -45.85
CA SER A 321 17.36 24.45 -45.46
C SER A 321 15.84 24.64 -45.37
N PRO A 322 15.32 25.26 -44.29
CA PRO A 322 13.90 25.52 -44.16
C PRO A 322 13.42 26.47 -45.27
N ILE A 323 12.18 26.27 -45.71
CA ILE A 323 11.55 27.13 -46.71
C ILE A 323 11.46 28.56 -46.14
N ARG A 324 11.98 29.54 -46.88
CA ARG A 324 11.89 30.94 -46.49
C ARG A 324 10.52 31.50 -46.86
N ILE A 325 9.75 31.93 -45.87
CA ILE A 325 8.44 32.55 -46.06
C ILE A 325 8.62 34.08 -46.04
N LEU A 326 8.07 34.78 -47.04
CA LEU A 326 8.03 36.23 -47.03
C LEU A 326 7.04 36.72 -45.96
N ARG A 327 7.44 37.71 -45.16
CA ARG A 327 6.52 38.38 -44.24
C ARG A 327 5.41 39.09 -45.00
N THR A 328 4.18 39.01 -44.52
CA THR A 328 3.08 39.83 -45.02
C THR A 328 3.41 41.30 -44.73
N VAL A 329 3.65 42.09 -45.78
CA VAL A 329 3.78 43.54 -45.66
C VAL A 329 2.36 44.09 -45.63
N ALA A 330 1.88 44.51 -44.46
CA ALA A 330 0.73 45.41 -44.41
C ALA A 330 1.12 46.65 -45.21
N ALA A 331 0.31 47.00 -46.22
CA ALA A 331 0.56 48.15 -47.09
C ALA A 331 0.88 49.38 -46.21
N LEU A 332 2.03 50.01 -46.47
CA LEU A 332 2.35 51.30 -45.89
C LEU A 332 1.26 52.28 -46.35
N PRO A 333 0.60 53.01 -45.43
CA PRO A 333 -0.29 54.10 -45.84
C PRO A 333 0.54 55.18 -46.54
N ASP A 334 0.04 55.64 -47.69
CA ASP A 334 0.60 56.69 -48.55
C ASP A 334 0.93 57.99 -47.79
#